data_AF-A0A060Y2B9-F1
#
_entry.id   AF-A0A060Y2B9-F1
#
_cell.length_a   1.000
_cell.length_b   1.000
_cell.length_c   1.000
_cell.angle_alpha   90.00
_cell.angle_beta   90.00
_cell.angle_gamma   90.00
#
_symmetry.space_group_name_H-M   'P 1'
#
loop_
_entity.id
_entity.type
_entity.pdbx_description
1 polymer ?
#
loop_
_entity_poly.entity_id
_entity_poly.type
_entity_poly.pdbx_seq_one_letter_code
_entity_poly.pdbx_strand_id
1 'polypeptide(L)'
;MTNERVRLYVSEVLFQQEQAECLQEAVAMETLRSPGNQPAILDFFFQKPQGLLSVMDEESQSLRPTEQTLYKRLQTHLDNTPTHGISLTTKDGNGNPPPIDQGPAFTVKHYAGQMAYDLTGSLVKNKDSLPQNLLLVLKCKYH
;
A
#
# COMPACT_ATOMS: atom_id res chain seq x y z
N MET A 1 -6.72 -2.44 -2.17
CA MET A 1 -6.27 -1.16 -2.75
C MET A 1 -7.12 -0.67 -3.92
N THR A 2 -7.66 -1.55 -4.77
CA THR A 2 -8.60 -1.14 -5.85
C THR A 2 -9.74 -0.26 -5.33
N ASN A 3 -10.38 -0.68 -4.24
CA ASN A 3 -11.46 0.09 -3.62
C ASN A 3 -10.99 1.48 -3.16
N GLU A 4 -9.77 1.63 -2.65
CA GLU A 4 -9.21 2.93 -2.25
C GLU A 4 -9.02 3.86 -3.45
N ARG A 5 -8.60 3.32 -4.61
CA ARG A 5 -8.48 4.11 -5.86
C ARG A 5 -9.84 4.51 -6.41
N VAL A 6 -10.80 3.58 -6.45
CA VAL A 6 -12.19 3.88 -6.82
C VAL A 6 -12.75 4.93 -5.89
N ARG A 7 -12.43 4.83 -4.59
CA ARG A 7 -12.82 5.83 -3.61
C ARG A 7 -12.19 7.18 -3.95
N LEU A 8 -10.89 7.27 -4.14
CA LEU A 8 -10.27 8.56 -4.48
C LEU A 8 -10.91 9.19 -5.73
N TYR A 9 -11.05 8.40 -6.80
CA TYR A 9 -11.61 8.85 -8.07
C TYR A 9 -13.04 9.42 -7.94
N VAL A 10 -13.94 8.67 -7.31
CA VAL A 10 -15.34 9.13 -7.20
C VAL A 10 -15.43 10.41 -6.35
N SER A 11 -14.49 10.67 -5.43
CA SER A 11 -14.57 11.82 -4.52
C SER A 11 -14.12 13.06 -5.27
N GLU A 12 -13.09 12.90 -6.10
CA GLU A 12 -12.64 13.92 -7.01
C GLU A 12 -13.72 14.29 -8.03
N VAL A 13 -14.35 13.30 -8.66
CA VAL A 13 -15.43 13.53 -9.63
C VAL A 13 -16.63 14.21 -9.00
N LEU A 14 -17.12 13.73 -7.84
CA LEU A 14 -18.27 14.34 -7.15
C LEU A 14 -17.97 15.78 -6.74
N PHE A 15 -16.76 16.06 -6.25
CA PHE A 15 -16.36 17.41 -5.87
C PHE A 15 -16.28 18.36 -7.08
N GLN A 16 -15.75 17.89 -8.21
CA GLN A 16 -15.71 18.69 -9.44
C GLN A 16 -17.13 18.99 -9.95
N GLN A 17 -18.03 18.01 -9.87
CA GLN A 17 -19.42 18.17 -10.26
C GLN A 17 -20.15 19.18 -9.37
N GLU A 18 -20.02 19.06 -8.05
CA GLU A 18 -20.60 20.01 -7.09
C GLU A 18 -20.09 21.44 -7.33
N GLN A 19 -18.79 21.59 -7.60
CA GLN A 19 -18.21 22.88 -7.93
C GLN A 19 -18.81 23.49 -9.20
N ALA A 20 -19.03 22.68 -10.25
CA ALA A 20 -19.64 23.14 -11.49
C ALA A 20 -21.10 23.58 -11.26
N GLU A 21 -21.85 22.85 -10.45
CA GLU A 21 -23.24 23.19 -10.08
C GLU A 21 -23.32 24.49 -9.27
N CYS A 22 -22.48 24.65 -8.24
CA CYS A 22 -22.42 25.89 -7.46
C CYS A 22 -22.10 27.11 -8.33
N LEU A 23 -21.16 26.97 -9.28
CA LEU A 23 -20.81 28.03 -10.23
C LEU A 23 -21.99 28.38 -11.15
N GLN A 24 -22.74 27.38 -11.62
CA GLN A 24 -23.93 27.59 -12.47
C GLN A 24 -25.05 28.32 -11.71
N GLU A 25 -25.23 27.99 -10.44
CA GLU A 25 -26.28 28.58 -9.59
C GLU A 25 -25.88 29.90 -8.93
N ALA A 26 -24.66 30.39 -9.17
CA ALA A 26 -24.06 31.55 -8.51
C ALA A 26 -24.09 31.44 -6.97
N VAL A 27 -23.97 30.22 -6.46
CA VAL A 27 -23.90 29.91 -5.02
C VAL A 27 -22.44 29.81 -4.59
N ALA A 28 -22.11 30.40 -3.45
CA ALA A 28 -20.77 30.28 -2.88
C ALA A 28 -20.51 28.84 -2.42
N MET A 29 -19.51 28.17 -3.00
CA MET A 29 -19.07 26.85 -2.58
C MET A 29 -18.14 26.96 -1.36
N GLU A 30 -18.41 26.20 -0.29
CA GLU A 30 -17.41 25.98 0.75
C GLU A 30 -16.33 25.04 0.22
N THR A 31 -15.13 25.57 -0.05
CA THR A 31 -13.99 24.82 -0.62
C THR A 31 -13.22 23.99 0.41
N LEU A 32 -13.80 23.73 1.58
CA LEU A 32 -13.18 22.95 2.64
C LEU A 32 -13.14 21.46 2.26
N ARG A 33 -12.21 21.10 1.37
CA ARG A 33 -11.68 19.74 1.31
C ARG A 33 -11.01 19.48 2.66
N SER A 34 -11.57 18.58 3.47
CA SER A 34 -10.70 17.84 4.39
C SER A 34 -9.77 17.01 3.51
N PRO A 35 -8.44 17.22 3.52
CA PRO A 35 -7.54 16.32 2.81
C PRO A 35 -7.58 14.99 3.55
N GLY A 36 -8.48 14.11 3.14
CA GLY A 36 -8.48 12.74 3.61
C GLY A 36 -7.11 12.13 3.31
N ASN A 37 -6.61 11.30 4.19
CA ASN A 37 -5.28 10.69 4.11
C ASN A 37 -5.10 9.75 2.89
N GLN A 38 -6.14 9.62 2.05
CA GLN A 38 -6.26 8.64 0.97
C GLN A 38 -5.12 8.72 -0.07
N PRO A 39 -4.64 9.91 -0.52
CA PRO A 39 -3.51 9.97 -1.43
C PRO A 39 -2.25 9.37 -0.80
N ALA A 40 -1.97 9.70 0.46
CA ALA A 40 -0.78 9.22 1.16
C ALA A 40 -0.81 7.71 1.42
N ILE A 41 -1.99 7.12 1.65
CA ILE A 41 -2.16 5.67 1.72
C ILE A 41 -1.81 5.04 0.37
N LEU A 42 -2.34 5.55 -0.73
CA LEU A 42 -2.03 5.02 -2.06
C LEU A 42 -0.54 5.18 -2.40
N ASP A 43 0.08 6.30 -2.03
CA ASP A 43 1.50 6.54 -2.22
C ASP A 43 2.34 5.52 -1.46
N PHE A 44 2.01 5.22 -0.20
CA PHE A 44 2.70 4.17 0.55
C PHE A 44 2.68 2.82 -0.17
N PHE A 45 1.61 2.45 -0.86
CA PHE A 45 1.56 1.19 -1.61
C PHE A 45 2.29 1.26 -2.95
N PHE A 46 2.13 2.34 -3.70
CA PHE A 46 2.42 2.38 -5.14
C PHE A 46 3.56 3.32 -5.55
N GLN A 47 4.01 4.22 -4.69
CA GLN A 47 5.07 5.16 -5.02
C GLN A 47 6.36 4.39 -5.38
N LYS A 48 7.05 4.80 -6.45
CA LYS A 48 8.36 4.24 -6.79
C LYS A 48 9.45 5.24 -6.40
N PRO A 49 10.62 4.78 -5.91
CA PRO A 49 11.00 3.39 -5.66
C PRO A 49 10.62 2.87 -4.25
N GLN A 50 10.11 3.73 -3.37
CA GLN A 50 10.04 3.43 -1.93
C GLN A 50 8.71 2.87 -1.41
N GLY A 51 7.70 2.75 -2.27
CA GLY A 51 6.39 2.20 -1.90
C GLY A 51 6.48 0.70 -1.63
N LEU A 52 5.54 0.20 -0.82
CA LEU A 52 5.48 -1.17 -0.33
C LEU A 52 5.70 -2.20 -1.43
N LEU A 53 5.01 -2.06 -2.57
CA LEU A 53 5.12 -3.04 -3.66
C LEU A 53 6.53 -3.06 -4.26
N SER A 54 7.15 -1.89 -4.45
CA SER A 54 8.52 -1.81 -5.01
C SER A 54 9.56 -2.36 -4.03
N VAL A 55 9.44 -2.04 -2.74
CA VAL A 55 10.32 -2.60 -1.71
C VAL A 55 10.14 -4.12 -1.59
N MET A 56 8.90 -4.62 -1.67
CA MET A 56 8.59 -6.04 -1.63
C MET A 56 9.14 -6.78 -2.86
N ASP A 57 9.04 -6.19 -4.05
CA ASP A 57 9.63 -6.73 -5.28
C ASP A 57 11.15 -6.89 -5.14
N GLU A 58 11.84 -5.85 -4.68
CA GLU A 58 13.29 -5.88 -4.47
C GLU A 58 13.70 -6.90 -3.41
N GLU A 59 13.04 -6.92 -2.25
CA GLU A 59 13.37 -7.86 -1.17
C GLU A 59 13.12 -9.31 -1.58
N SER A 60 12.06 -9.58 -2.37
CA SER A 60 11.73 -10.92 -2.85
C SER A 60 12.78 -11.50 -3.82
N GLN A 61 13.54 -10.62 -4.48
CA GLN A 61 14.63 -10.97 -5.40
C GLN A 61 16.02 -10.97 -4.73
N SER A 62 16.10 -10.59 -3.45
CA SER A 62 17.37 -10.57 -2.73
C SER A 62 17.96 -11.97 -2.54
N LEU A 63 19.27 -12.05 -2.24
CA LEU A 63 19.96 -13.32 -1.98
C LEU A 63 19.42 -14.05 -0.74
N ARG A 64 18.86 -13.30 0.22
CA ARG A 64 18.33 -13.79 1.49
C ARG A 64 17.04 -13.03 1.82
N PRO A 65 15.93 -13.35 1.13
CA PRO A 65 14.66 -12.68 1.37
C PRO A 65 14.18 -12.96 2.79
N THR A 66 13.94 -11.91 3.58
CA THR A 66 13.36 -12.03 4.93
C THR A 66 12.33 -10.95 5.17
N GLU A 67 11.21 -11.32 5.78
CA GLU A 67 10.16 -10.37 6.15
C GLU A 67 10.65 -9.31 7.16
N GLN A 68 11.67 -9.64 7.97
CA GLN A 68 12.31 -8.69 8.88
C GLN A 68 13.09 -7.59 8.14
N THR A 69 13.76 -7.88 7.03
CA THR A 69 14.43 -6.85 6.23
C THR A 69 13.42 -5.96 5.52
N LEU A 70 12.36 -6.55 4.96
CA LEU A 70 11.21 -5.81 4.40
C LEU A 70 10.60 -4.86 5.45
N TYR A 71 10.27 -5.36 6.63
CA TYR A 71 9.70 -4.56 7.72
C TYR A 71 10.59 -3.37 8.08
N LYS A 72 11.91 -3.59 8.26
CA LYS A 72 12.85 -2.52 8.60
C LYS A 72 12.91 -1.43 7.53
N ARG A 73 12.91 -1.82 6.25
CA ARG A 73 12.92 -0.85 5.14
C ARG A 73 11.65 0.00 5.13
N LEU A 74 10.48 -0.62 5.32
CA LEU A 74 9.21 0.10 5.43
C LEU A 74 9.16 1.01 6.64
N GLN A 75 9.75 0.58 7.77
CA GLN A 75 9.82 1.37 9.00
C GLN A 75 10.66 2.63 8.78
N THR A 76 11.86 2.47 8.24
CA THR A 76 12.71 3.61 7.90
C THR A 76 12.03 4.56 6.91
N HIS A 77 11.24 4.03 5.95
CA HIS A 77 10.49 4.86 5.03
C HIS A 77 9.42 5.70 5.75
N LEU A 78 8.61 5.09 6.62
CA LEU A 78 7.57 5.80 7.38
C LEU A 78 8.14 6.78 8.41
N ASP A 79 9.31 6.49 8.98
CA ASP A 79 10.00 7.41 9.89
C ASP A 79 10.47 8.67 9.15
N ASN A 80 10.90 8.53 7.89
CA ASN A 80 11.32 9.65 7.03
C ASN A 80 10.12 10.38 6.38
N THR A 81 9.02 9.66 6.14
CA THR A 81 7.80 10.18 5.51
C THR A 81 6.57 9.81 6.35
N PRO A 82 6.31 10.54 7.44
CA PRO A 82 5.20 10.25 8.35
C PRO A 82 3.88 10.27 7.59
N THR A 83 3.30 9.07 7.42
CA THR A 83 2.05 8.90 6.69
C THR A 83 0.92 8.64 7.68
N HIS A 84 0.04 9.63 7.87
CA HIS A 84 -1.08 9.51 8.79
C HIS A 84 -2.00 8.35 8.40
N GLY A 85 -2.23 7.43 9.33
CA GLY A 85 -3.08 6.27 9.12
C GLY A 85 -2.32 5.01 8.70
N ILE A 86 -0.98 5.02 8.73
CA ILE A 86 -0.16 3.82 8.58
C ILE A 86 0.72 3.65 9.81
N SER A 87 0.74 2.45 10.37
CA SER A 87 1.62 2.11 11.49
C SER A 87 2.19 0.72 11.32
N LEU A 88 3.51 0.60 11.44
CA LEU A 88 4.18 -0.68 11.53
C LEU A 88 4.18 -1.14 12.98
N THR A 89 3.77 -2.38 13.19
CA THR A 89 3.81 -2.99 14.51
C THR A 89 4.54 -4.31 14.39
N THR A 90 5.51 -4.51 15.28
CA THR A 90 5.82 -5.87 15.69
C THR A 90 4.80 -6.35 16.70
N LYS A 91 4.06 -5.45 17.37
CA LYS A 91 3.14 -5.73 18.47
C LYS A 91 1.78 -6.23 17.99
N ASP A 92 1.07 -6.97 18.84
CA ASP A 92 -0.36 -7.22 18.61
C ASP A 92 -1.12 -5.87 18.58
N GLY A 93 -2.31 -5.85 17.98
CA GLY A 93 -3.13 -4.63 17.86
C GLY A 93 -3.50 -3.97 19.21
N ASN A 94 -3.11 -4.57 20.34
CA ASN A 94 -3.41 -4.13 21.70
C ASN A 94 -2.16 -3.57 22.43
N GLY A 95 -1.00 -3.51 21.77
CA GLY A 95 0.22 -2.91 22.32
C GLY A 95 1.13 -3.85 23.11
N ASN A 96 0.84 -5.16 23.11
CA ASN A 96 1.73 -6.17 23.70
C ASN A 96 2.87 -6.50 22.74
N PRO A 97 4.08 -6.83 23.25
CA PRO A 97 5.12 -7.41 22.40
C PRO A 97 4.55 -8.62 21.64
N PRO A 98 4.90 -8.80 20.35
CA PRO A 98 4.43 -9.96 19.61
C PRO A 98 4.78 -11.24 20.37
N PRO A 99 3.87 -12.22 20.39
CA PRO A 99 4.29 -13.61 20.55
C PRO A 99 5.45 -13.89 19.60
N ILE A 100 6.43 -14.69 20.03
CA ILE A 100 7.63 -15.05 19.22
C ILE A 100 7.27 -15.57 17.82
N ASP A 101 6.06 -16.10 17.66
CA ASP A 101 5.53 -16.69 16.43
C ASP A 101 4.73 -15.71 15.55
N GLN A 102 4.49 -14.47 15.99
CA GLN A 102 3.86 -13.44 15.15
C GLN A 102 4.93 -12.70 14.35
N GLY A 103 4.91 -12.89 13.03
CA GLY A 103 5.75 -12.16 12.10
C GLY A 103 5.41 -10.67 12.03
N PRO A 104 6.24 -9.87 11.35
CA PRO A 104 6.04 -8.43 11.27
C PRO A 104 4.73 -8.07 10.55
N ALA A 105 4.05 -7.03 11.02
CA ALA A 105 2.78 -6.59 10.43
C ALA A 105 2.73 -5.06 10.28
N PHE A 106 1.81 -4.58 9.44
CA PHE A 106 1.49 -3.17 9.34
C PHE A 106 -0.01 -2.96 9.33
N THR A 107 -0.45 -1.81 9.81
CA THR A 107 -1.85 -1.44 9.91
C THR A 107 -2.12 -0.21 9.07
N VAL A 108 -3.22 -0.22 8.33
CA VAL A 108 -3.67 0.89 7.49
C VAL A 108 -5.09 1.29 7.88
N LYS A 109 -5.29 2.59 8.05
CA LYS A 109 -6.61 3.21 8.28
C LYS A 109 -7.24 3.54 6.93
N HIS A 110 -7.95 2.58 6.36
CA HIS A 110 -8.72 2.77 5.12
C HIS A 110 -9.96 3.64 5.32
N TYR A 111 -10.54 4.09 4.21
CA TYR A 111 -11.85 4.76 4.22
C TYR A 111 -12.95 3.88 4.86
N ALA A 112 -12.81 2.56 4.82
CA ALA A 112 -13.76 1.58 5.36
C ALA A 112 -13.41 1.07 6.77
N GLY A 113 -12.34 1.57 7.39
CA GLY A 113 -11.89 1.15 8.72
C GLY A 113 -10.41 0.78 8.79
N GLN A 114 -9.96 0.38 9.97
CA GLN A 114 -8.58 -0.01 10.24
C GLN A 114 -8.37 -1.49 9.95
N MET A 115 -7.34 -1.82 9.17
CA MET A 115 -7.02 -3.19 8.76
C MET A 115 -5.54 -3.48 9.03
N ALA A 116 -5.26 -4.63 9.66
CA ALA A 116 -3.91 -5.13 9.86
C ALA A 116 -3.53 -6.14 8.77
N TYR A 117 -2.29 -6.04 8.29
CA TYR A 117 -1.71 -6.85 7.23
C TYR A 117 -0.47 -7.55 7.76
N ASP A 118 -0.50 -8.88 7.76
CA ASP A 118 0.63 -9.72 8.12
C ASP A 118 1.62 -9.83 6.95
N LEU A 119 2.90 -9.54 7.19
CA LEU A 119 3.95 -9.69 6.19
C LEU A 119 4.46 -11.12 6.09
N THR A 120 4.08 -12.03 7.00
CA THR A 120 4.56 -13.42 7.01
C THR A 120 4.26 -14.13 5.68
N GLY A 121 5.32 -14.61 5.02
CA GLY A 121 5.23 -15.28 3.73
C GLY A 121 4.86 -14.36 2.57
N SER A 122 4.84 -13.04 2.77
CA SER A 122 4.55 -12.07 1.72
C SER A 122 5.61 -12.11 0.61
N LEU A 123 6.89 -12.28 0.95
CA LEU A 123 7.99 -12.33 -0.02
C LEU A 123 7.91 -13.57 -0.93
N VAL A 124 7.50 -14.70 -0.38
CA VAL A 124 7.28 -15.93 -1.15
C VAL A 124 6.10 -15.77 -2.10
N LYS A 125 4.99 -15.18 -1.62
CA LYS A 125 3.80 -14.91 -2.44
C LYS A 125 4.09 -13.88 -3.54
N ASN A 126 4.97 -12.92 -3.29
CA ASN A 126 5.38 -11.90 -4.26
C ASN A 126 6.40 -12.41 -5.28
N LYS A 127 6.94 -13.61 -5.10
CA LYS A 127 8.00 -14.14 -5.95
C LYS A 127 7.43 -14.58 -7.30
N ASP A 128 7.31 -13.64 -8.22
CA ASP A 128 6.99 -13.88 -9.64
C ASP A 128 8.25 -14.34 -10.41
N SER A 129 8.86 -15.44 -9.97
CA SER A 129 9.99 -16.05 -10.67
C SER A 129 9.51 -17.24 -11.48
N LEU A 130 9.46 -17.08 -12.80
CA LEU A 130 9.34 -18.19 -13.74
C LEU A 130 10.75 -18.72 -14.07
N PRO A 131 11.05 -19.99 -13.79
CA PRO A 131 12.34 -20.59 -14.13
C PRO A 131 12.66 -20.44 -15.63
N GLN A 132 13.91 -20.09 -15.96
CA GLN A 132 14.36 -19.83 -17.33
C GLN A 132 14.08 -21.03 -18.28
N ASN A 133 14.18 -22.25 -17.76
CA ASN A 133 13.88 -23.49 -18.49
C ASN A 133 12.38 -23.62 -18.81
N LEU A 134 11.48 -23.23 -17.91
CA LEU A 134 10.04 -23.18 -18.19
C LEU A 134 9.72 -22.09 -19.23
N LEU A 135 10.39 -20.94 -19.13
CA LEU A 135 10.24 -19.86 -20.11
C LEU A 135 10.72 -20.28 -21.51
N LEU A 136 11.82 -21.05 -21.57
CA LEU A 136 12.33 -21.62 -22.81
C LEU A 136 11.36 -22.63 -23.41
N VAL A 137 10.82 -23.56 -22.61
CA VAL A 137 9.83 -24.56 -23.07
C VAL A 137 8.56 -23.87 -23.57
N LEU A 138 8.07 -22.86 -22.86
CA LEU A 138 6.91 -22.07 -23.30
C LEU A 138 7.18 -21.34 -24.62
N LYS A 139 8.38 -20.81 -24.84
CA LYS A 139 8.79 -20.17 -26.11
C LYS A 139 8.95 -21.18 -27.25
N CYS A 140 9.50 -22.36 -26.97
CA CYS A 140 9.72 -23.40 -27.99
C CYS A 140 8.43 -24.05 -28.50
N LYS A 141 7.29 -23.92 -27.80
CA LYS A 141 5.99 -24.42 -28.27
C LYS A 141 5.25 -23.49 -29.25
N TYR A 142 5.81 -22.32 -29.56
CA TYR A 142 5.26 -21.37 -30.54
C TYR A 142 6.01 -21.39 -31.89
N HIS A 143 6.85 -22.40 -32.13
CA HIS A 143 7.41 -22.74 -33.44
C HIS A 143 7.13 -24.21 -33.75
#